data_AF-A0A848CGC3-F1
#
_entry.id   AF-A0A848CGC3-F1
#
_cell.length_a   1.000
_cell.length_b   1.000
_cell.length_c   1.000
_cell.angle_alpha   90.00
_cell.angle_beta   90.00
_cell.angle_gamma   90.00
#
_symmetry.space_group_name_H-M   'P 1'
#
loop_
_entity.id
_entity.type
_entity.pdbx_description
1 polymer ?
#
loop_
_entity_poly.entity_id
_entity_poly.type
_entity_poly.pdbx_seq_one_letter_code
_entity_poly.pdbx_strand_id
1 'polypeptide(L)'
;MALYKDPSEQAIHCPDRGYQKPLLGCLACKKFPCAAMNDERMTVLERSPFVQTEFNGFLTRRKKVLLFHMTDGSYKEAPRGFDVDKPDLGMLEDVEEVLVVGKVLVKQIRLVPRPKEERAQIRTAMSEGLAAQQKPGIEPKKQAMKNQRKRKVA
;
A
#
# COMPACT_ATOMS: atom_id res chain seq x y z
N MET A 1 -6.26 -10.70 16.11
CA MET A 1 -5.44 -9.71 15.38
C MET A 1 -4.24 -10.44 14.81
N ALA A 2 -4.08 -10.50 13.49
CA ALA A 2 -2.89 -11.12 12.90
C ALA A 2 -1.65 -10.33 13.35
N LEU A 3 -0.62 -11.01 13.86
CA LEU A 3 0.68 -10.40 14.13
C LEU A 3 1.12 -9.67 12.85
N TYR A 4 1.37 -8.36 12.97
CA TYR A 4 2.00 -7.60 11.91
C TYR A 4 3.33 -8.27 11.56
N LYS A 5 3.51 -8.64 10.30
CA LYS A 5 4.74 -9.27 9.81
C LYS A 5 5.49 -8.26 8.95
N ASP A 6 6.64 -7.77 9.42
CA ASP A 6 7.47 -6.84 8.66
C ASP A 6 7.85 -7.46 7.30
N PRO A 7 7.50 -6.82 6.16
CA PRO A 7 7.85 -7.34 4.83
C PRO A 7 9.36 -7.42 4.58
N SER A 8 10.19 -6.76 5.38
CA SER A 8 11.64 -6.88 5.31
C SER A 8 12.19 -8.14 6.00
N GLU A 9 11.40 -8.78 6.85
CA GLU A 9 11.75 -10.02 7.56
C GLU A 9 11.11 -11.26 6.90
N GLN A 10 10.09 -11.06 6.08
CA GLN A 10 9.46 -12.13 5.31
C GLN A 10 10.32 -12.54 4.11
N ALA A 11 10.90 -13.74 4.16
CA ALA A 11 11.62 -14.32 3.04
C ALA A 11 10.65 -14.85 1.96
N ILE A 12 10.97 -14.60 0.70
CA ILE A 12 10.28 -15.12 -0.48
C ILE A 12 11.30 -15.70 -1.47
N HIS A 13 10.98 -16.87 -2.02
CA HIS A 13 11.76 -17.50 -3.08
C HIS A 13 11.50 -16.78 -4.41
N CYS A 14 12.56 -16.31 -5.07
CA CYS A 14 12.45 -15.63 -6.35
C CYS A 14 12.51 -16.65 -7.52
N PRO A 15 11.45 -16.82 -8.34
CA PRO A 15 11.46 -17.79 -9.43
C PRO A 15 12.48 -17.45 -10.52
N ASP A 16 12.72 -16.16 -10.78
CA ASP A 16 13.69 -15.72 -11.79
C ASP A 16 15.16 -15.88 -11.36
N ARG A 17 15.44 -15.80 -10.05
CA ARG A 17 16.82 -15.76 -9.53
C ARG A 17 17.21 -17.00 -8.72
N GLY A 18 16.26 -17.86 -8.35
CA GLY A 18 16.50 -19.12 -7.64
C GLY A 18 16.90 -19.00 -6.16
N TYR A 19 16.87 -17.80 -5.56
CA TYR A 19 17.26 -17.61 -4.14
C TYR A 19 16.19 -16.89 -3.31
N GLN A 20 16.31 -17.02 -1.98
CA GLN A 20 15.47 -16.36 -0.98
C GLN A 20 15.86 -14.90 -0.80
N LYS A 21 14.88 -13.99 -0.84
CA LYS A 21 15.10 -12.55 -0.59
C LYS A 21 13.96 -11.98 0.27
N PRO A 22 14.15 -10.83 0.92
CA PRO A 22 13.06 -10.15 1.61
C PRO A 22 11.92 -9.75 0.67
N LEU A 23 10.68 -9.86 1.13
CA LEU A 23 9.47 -9.51 0.38
C LEU A 23 9.53 -8.04 -0.08
N LEU A 24 9.99 -7.14 0.78
CA LEU A 24 10.19 -5.72 0.45
C LEU A 24 11.15 -5.51 -0.74
N GLY A 25 12.15 -6.39 -0.91
CA GLY A 25 13.08 -6.35 -2.03
C GLY A 25 12.44 -6.70 -3.38
N CYS A 26 11.23 -7.29 -3.38
CA CYS A 26 10.49 -7.56 -4.62
C CYS A 26 10.03 -6.28 -5.32
N LEU A 27 9.74 -5.20 -4.57
CA LEU A 27 9.22 -3.95 -5.13
C LEU A 27 10.19 -3.29 -6.13
N ALA A 28 11.50 -3.51 -5.97
CA ALA A 28 12.52 -3.01 -6.90
C ALA A 28 12.66 -3.84 -8.19
N CYS A 29 12.02 -5.01 -8.27
CA CYS A 29 12.09 -5.86 -9.45
C CYS A 29 11.32 -5.25 -10.63
N LYS A 30 11.87 -5.33 -11.85
CA LYS A 30 11.18 -4.89 -13.08
C LYS A 30 9.98 -5.77 -13.44
N LYS A 31 10.02 -7.04 -13.05
CA LYS A 31 8.93 -8.01 -13.25
C LYS A 31 7.91 -7.99 -12.11
N PHE A 32 7.99 -7.04 -11.18
CA PHE A 32 7.02 -6.94 -10.10
C PHE A 32 5.71 -6.32 -10.61
N PRO A 33 4.54 -6.89 -10.29
CA PRO A 33 4.32 -8.16 -9.58
C PRO A 33 4.56 -9.39 -10.49
N CYS A 34 5.14 -10.45 -9.94
CA CYS A 34 5.43 -11.71 -10.65
C CYS A 34 4.67 -12.89 -10.04
N ALA A 35 4.81 -14.09 -10.61
CA ALA A 35 4.11 -15.31 -10.16
C ALA A 35 4.33 -15.68 -8.67
N ALA A 36 5.40 -15.19 -8.04
CA ALA A 36 5.61 -15.39 -6.60
C ALA A 36 4.76 -14.46 -5.71
N MET A 37 4.14 -13.41 -6.27
CA MET A 37 3.27 -12.50 -5.55
C MET A 37 1.83 -13.01 -5.59
N ASN A 38 1.30 -13.38 -4.42
CA ASN A 38 -0.12 -13.66 -4.21
C ASN A 38 -0.81 -12.46 -3.55
N ASP A 39 -2.14 -12.51 -3.47
CA ASP A 39 -2.97 -11.43 -2.92
C ASP A 39 -2.64 -11.14 -1.45
N GLU A 40 -2.31 -12.17 -0.66
CA GLU A 40 -1.90 -12.01 0.74
C GLU A 40 -0.61 -11.19 0.86
N ARG A 41 0.41 -11.50 0.06
CA ARG A 41 1.68 -10.77 0.04
C ARG A 41 1.51 -9.35 -0.50
N MET A 42 0.63 -9.16 -1.48
CA MET A 42 0.27 -7.82 -1.95
C MET A 42 -0.39 -7.00 -0.84
N THR A 43 -1.36 -7.58 -0.14
CA THR A 43 -2.04 -6.93 1.00
C THR A 43 -1.07 -6.57 2.12
N VAL A 44 -0.09 -7.44 2.40
CA VAL A 44 0.99 -7.17 3.38
C VAL A 44 1.83 -5.96 2.96
N LEU A 45 2.19 -5.84 1.68
CA LEU A 45 2.97 -4.70 1.19
C LEU A 45 2.15 -3.41 1.20
N GLU A 46 0.88 -3.46 0.81
CA GLU A 46 -0.02 -2.30 0.78
C GLU A 46 -0.30 -1.73 2.17
N ARG A 47 -0.41 -2.59 3.19
CA ARG A 47 -0.64 -2.19 4.58
C ARG A 47 0.66 -1.87 5.33
N SER A 48 1.82 -2.09 4.73
CA SER A 48 3.09 -1.90 5.41
C SER A 48 3.48 -0.43 5.46
N PRO A 49 3.83 0.11 6.65
CA PRO A 49 4.37 1.46 6.77
C PRO A 49 5.75 1.62 6.14
N PHE A 50 6.47 0.52 5.86
CA PHE A 50 7.76 0.54 5.18
C PHE A 50 7.65 0.70 3.65
N VAL A 51 6.43 0.74 3.13
CA VAL A 51 6.13 0.90 1.71
C VAL A 51 5.41 2.23 1.52
N GLN A 52 5.70 2.90 0.40
CA GLN A 52 4.97 4.08 -0.04
C GLN A 52 4.48 3.88 -1.46
N THR A 53 3.42 4.61 -1.80
CA THR A 53 2.90 4.68 -3.17
C THR A 53 3.55 5.83 -3.91
N GLU A 54 4.14 5.54 -5.06
CA GLU A 54 4.70 6.55 -5.96
C GLU A 54 3.94 6.57 -7.28
N PHE A 55 3.86 7.75 -7.89
CA PHE A 55 3.28 7.92 -9.22
C PHE A 55 4.23 7.34 -10.28
N ASN A 56 3.72 6.41 -11.08
CA ASN A 56 4.48 5.70 -12.10
C ASN A 56 4.12 6.15 -13.54
N GLY A 57 3.39 7.25 -13.69
CA GLY A 57 2.93 7.77 -14.98
C GLY A 57 1.46 7.52 -15.25
N PHE A 58 1.04 7.84 -16.47
CA PHE A 58 -0.32 7.61 -16.94
C PHE A 58 -0.38 6.45 -17.93
N LEU A 59 -1.36 5.57 -17.75
CA LEU A 59 -1.77 4.62 -18.77
C LEU A 59 -2.81 5.29 -19.66
N THR A 60 -2.44 5.51 -20.92
CA THR A 60 -3.35 6.06 -21.92
C THR A 60 -4.32 5.00 -22.40
N ARG A 61 -5.62 5.23 -22.20
CA ARG A 61 -6.71 4.40 -22.74
C ARG A 61 -7.45 5.15 -23.83
N ARG A 62 -7.65 4.50 -24.98
CA ARG A 62 -8.54 5.03 -26.02
C ARG A 62 -9.97 4.69 -25.62
N LYS A 63 -10.73 5.70 -25.20
CA LYS A 63 -12.15 5.60 -24.87
C LYS A 63 -12.80 6.85 -25.45
N LYS A 64 -13.85 6.69 -26.25
CA LYS A 64 -14.68 7.82 -26.70
C LYS A 64 -15.59 8.19 -25.53
N VAL A 65 -15.30 9.31 -24.89
CA VAL A 65 -16.10 9.89 -23.81
C VAL A 65 -16.60 11.24 -24.29
N LEU A 66 -17.88 11.51 -24.07
CA LEU A 66 -18.47 12.82 -24.31
C LEU A 66 -18.59 13.53 -22.96
N LEU A 67 -18.07 14.74 -22.88
CA LEU A 67 -18.17 15.59 -21.69
C LEU A 67 -18.97 16.83 -22.06
N PHE A 68 -19.96 17.17 -21.25
CA PHE A 68 -20.67 18.43 -21.31
C PHE A 68 -19.93 19.45 -20.47
N HIS A 69 -19.50 20.53 -21.11
CA HIS A 69 -19.13 21.76 -20.43
C HIS A 69 -20.42 22.53 -20.14
N MET A 70 -20.73 22.64 -18.87
CA MET A 70 -21.96 23.26 -18.41
C MET A 70 -21.78 24.78 -18.29
N THR A 71 -22.86 25.55 -18.35
CA THR A 71 -22.85 27.01 -18.19
C THR A 71 -22.33 27.49 -16.82
N ASP A 72 -22.36 26.62 -15.80
CA ASP A 72 -21.78 26.86 -14.48
C ASP A 72 -20.25 26.65 -14.42
N GLY A 73 -19.62 26.28 -15.55
CA GLY A 73 -18.20 25.98 -15.68
C GLY A 73 -17.80 24.56 -15.22
N SER A 74 -18.77 23.71 -14.86
CA SER A 74 -18.52 22.32 -14.49
C SER A 74 -18.44 21.39 -15.71
N TYR A 75 -17.82 20.22 -15.54
CA TYR A 75 -17.77 19.16 -16.54
C TYR A 75 -18.54 17.93 -16.09
N LYS A 76 -19.47 17.46 -16.91
CA LYS A 76 -20.26 16.24 -16.65
C LYS A 76 -20.11 15.25 -17.81
N GLU A 77 -20.05 13.94 -17.51
CA GLU A 77 -20.09 12.92 -18.57
C GLU A 77 -21.48 12.91 -19.19
N ALA A 78 -21.54 12.88 -20.53
CA ALA A 78 -22.80 12.84 -21.25
C ALA A 78 -23.59 11.58 -20.85
N PRO A 79 -24.93 11.65 -20.81
CA PRO A 79 -25.77 10.49 -20.57
C PRO A 79 -25.44 9.33 -21.52
N ARG A 80 -25.60 8.10 -21.04
CA ARG A 80 -25.38 6.91 -21.87
C ARG A 80 -26.34 6.93 -23.06
N GLY A 81 -25.79 6.84 -24.27
CA GLY A 81 -26.59 6.81 -25.50
C GLY A 81 -26.89 8.19 -26.10
N PHE A 82 -26.30 9.26 -25.58
CA PHE A 82 -26.37 10.59 -26.21
C PHE A 82 -25.85 10.53 -27.66
N ASP A 83 -26.67 10.99 -28.59
CA ASP A 83 -26.36 11.08 -30.01
C ASP A 83 -25.83 12.48 -30.34
N VAL A 84 -24.63 12.55 -30.90
CA VAL A 84 -23.96 13.81 -31.27
C VAL A 84 -24.56 14.39 -32.56
N ASP A 85 -25.04 13.53 -33.46
CA ASP A 85 -25.57 13.98 -34.74
C ASP A 85 -27.03 14.43 -34.61
N LYS A 86 -27.74 13.91 -33.60
CA LYS A 86 -29.14 14.24 -33.30
C LYS A 86 -29.36 14.38 -31.79
N PRO A 87 -28.82 15.45 -31.17
CA PRO A 87 -28.97 15.64 -29.74
C PRO A 87 -30.40 16.02 -29.36
N ASP A 88 -30.85 15.54 -28.20
CA ASP A 88 -32.08 16.00 -27.57
C ASP A 88 -31.83 17.40 -26.95
N LEU A 89 -32.61 18.39 -27.38
CA LEU A 89 -32.46 19.78 -26.94
C LEU A 89 -32.67 19.94 -25.42
N GLY A 90 -33.53 19.12 -24.81
CA GLY A 90 -33.74 19.14 -23.37
C GLY A 90 -32.50 18.72 -22.59
N MET A 91 -31.61 17.91 -23.19
CA MET A 91 -30.34 17.51 -22.55
C MET A 91 -29.24 18.57 -22.68
N LEU A 92 -29.47 19.62 -23.48
CA LEU A 92 -28.50 20.67 -23.78
C LEU A 92 -28.83 22.03 -23.14
N GLU A 93 -29.92 22.14 -22.36
CA GLU A 93 -30.37 23.43 -21.80
C GLU A 93 -29.27 24.18 -21.04
N ASP A 94 -28.50 23.46 -20.22
CA ASP A 94 -27.40 24.02 -19.42
C ASP A 94 -26.02 23.70 -20.01
N VAL A 95 -25.95 23.20 -21.25
CA VAL A 95 -24.70 22.76 -21.89
C VAL A 95 -24.20 23.84 -22.85
N GLU A 96 -23.02 24.37 -22.58
CA GLU A 96 -22.36 25.36 -23.43
C GLU A 96 -21.59 24.69 -24.56
N GLU A 97 -20.82 23.64 -24.24
CA GLU A 97 -19.99 22.93 -25.21
C GLU A 97 -20.00 21.41 -24.96
N VAL A 98 -19.88 20.62 -26.04
CA VAL A 98 -19.71 19.17 -25.95
C VAL A 98 -18.30 18.79 -26.40
N LEU A 99 -17.52 18.27 -25.46
CA LEU A 99 -16.15 17.82 -25.69
C LEU A 99 -16.11 16.33 -26.02
N VAL A 100 -15.45 15.98 -27.12
CA VAL A 100 -15.20 14.59 -27.52
C VAL A 100 -13.80 14.17 -27.09
N VAL A 101 -13.70 13.46 -25.98
CA VAL A 101 -12.43 12.94 -25.48
C VAL A 101 -12.17 11.58 -26.10
N GLY A 102 -11.08 11.48 -26.88
CA GLY A 102 -10.64 10.21 -27.48
C GLY A 102 -9.61 9.44 -26.65
N LYS A 103 -8.98 10.08 -25.67
CA LYS A 103 -7.92 9.51 -24.82
C LYS A 103 -8.15 9.89 -23.37
N VAL A 104 -8.13 8.89 -22.49
CA VAL A 104 -8.20 9.06 -21.04
C VAL A 104 -6.86 8.64 -20.44
N LEU A 105 -6.30 9.49 -19.58
CA LEU A 105 -5.06 9.23 -18.85
C LEU A 105 -5.41 8.66 -17.47
N VAL A 106 -5.14 7.37 -17.25
CA VAL A 106 -5.40 6.71 -15.97
C VAL A 106 -4.11 6.68 -15.16
N LYS A 107 -4.12 7.29 -13.96
CA LYS A 107 -2.94 7.29 -13.09
C LYS A 107 -2.48 5.85 -12.80
N GLN A 108 -1.18 5.61 -12.91
CA GLN A 108 -0.54 4.38 -12.51
C GLN A 108 0.20 4.64 -11.20
N ILE A 109 -0.05 3.81 -10.20
CA ILE A 109 0.58 3.90 -8.89
C ILE A 109 1.43 2.65 -8.71
N ARG A 110 2.63 2.81 -8.16
CA ARG A 110 3.53 1.70 -7.84
C ARG A 110 3.89 1.73 -6.37
N LEU A 111 4.00 0.54 -5.78
CA LEU A 111 4.54 0.35 -4.44
C LEU A 111 6.07 0.41 -4.49
N VAL A 112 6.66 1.26 -3.65
CA VAL A 112 8.11 1.48 -3.55
C VAL A 112 8.52 1.37 -2.08
N PRO A 113 9.66 0.71 -1.76
CA PRO A 113 10.17 0.70 -0.39
C PRO A 113 10.56 2.12 0.02
N ARG A 114 10.21 2.52 1.24
CA ARG A 114 10.74 3.75 1.82
C ARG A 114 12.27 3.72 1.94
N PRO A 115 12.93 4.89 1.95
CA PRO A 115 14.36 5.00 2.19
C PRO A 115 14.80 4.25 3.47
N LYS A 116 16.07 3.81 3.50
CA LYS A 116 16.60 3.05 4.66
C LYS A 116 16.48 3.83 5.97
N GLU A 117 16.71 5.14 5.93
CA GLU A 117 16.66 6.04 7.08
C GLU A 117 15.24 6.14 7.65
N GLU A 118 14.25 6.43 6.80
CA GLU A 118 12.83 6.43 7.22
C GLU A 118 12.40 5.07 7.77
N ARG A 119 12.84 3.97 7.17
CA ARG A 119 12.53 2.63 7.68
C ARG A 119 13.14 2.39 9.06
N ALA A 120 14.34 2.88 9.32
CA ALA A 120 14.95 2.80 10.65
C ALA A 120 14.14 3.61 11.68
N GLN A 121 13.72 4.83 11.33
CA GLN A 121 12.88 5.67 12.19
C GLN A 121 11.54 5.00 12.51
N ILE A 122 10.88 4.40 11.49
CA ILE A 122 9.62 3.66 11.67
C ILE A 122 9.81 2.48 12.63
N ARG A 123 10.92 1.74 12.52
CA ARG A 123 11.23 0.64 13.45
C ARG A 123 11.42 1.14 14.87
N THR A 124 12.17 2.23 15.07
CA THR A 124 12.36 2.85 16.38
C THR A 124 11.02 3.29 16.97
N ALA A 125 10.20 4.03 16.22
CA ALA A 125 8.89 4.50 16.67
C ALA A 125 7.93 3.34 17.02
N MET A 126 7.95 2.24 16.23
CA MET A 126 7.19 1.04 16.55
C MET A 126 7.66 0.37 17.83
N SER A 127 8.99 0.26 18.02
CA SER A 127 9.56 -0.34 19.23
C SER A 127 9.25 0.48 20.48
N GLU A 128 9.27 1.81 20.39
CA GLU A 128 8.91 2.72 21.47
C GLU A 128 7.41 2.67 21.78
N GLY A 129 6.55 2.61 20.75
CA GLY A 129 5.11 2.45 20.91
C GLY A 129 4.72 1.12 21.57
N LEU A 130 5.42 0.03 21.23
CA LEU A 130 5.26 -1.27 21.90
C LEU A 130 5.79 -1.25 23.34
N ALA A 131 6.91 -0.57 23.60
CA ALA A 131 7.46 -0.41 24.95
C ALA A 131 6.55 0.43 25.87
N ALA A 132 5.86 1.44 25.32
CA ALA A 132 4.88 2.24 26.06
C ALA A 132 3.62 1.41 26.42
N GLN A 133 3.23 0.45 25.58
CA GLN A 133 2.09 -0.45 25.84
C GLN A 133 2.42 -1.61 26.81
N GLN A 134 3.71 -1.89 27.06
CA GLN A 134 4.16 -2.95 27.98
C GLN A 134 4.36 -2.52 29.44
N LYS A 135 4.04 -1.27 29.81
CA LYS A 135 4.00 -0.87 31.22
C LYS A 135 2.56 -0.86 31.77
N PRO A 136 2.11 -2.00 32.31
CA PRO A 136 1.51 -2.01 33.63
C PRO A 136 2.36 -2.88 34.57
N GLY A 137 2.64 -2.34 35.75
CA GLY A 137 3.67 -2.84 36.67
C GLY A 137 3.51 -4.29 37.11
N ILE A 138 4.63 -5.01 37.11
CA ILE A 138 4.88 -6.12 38.03
C ILE A 138 6.26 -5.88 38.62
N GLU A 139 6.29 -5.50 39.89
CA GLU A 139 7.53 -5.41 40.69
C GLU A 139 8.20 -6.79 40.77
N PRO A 140 9.54 -6.89 40.65
CA PRO A 140 10.23 -8.14 40.87
C PRO A 140 10.28 -8.44 42.38
N LYS A 141 9.43 -9.35 42.86
CA LYS A 141 9.61 -9.96 44.19
C LYS A 141 10.86 -10.82 44.17
N LYS A 142 11.95 -10.29 44.75
CA LYS A 142 13.15 -11.05 45.13
C LYS A 142 12.77 -12.14 46.12
N GLN A 143 12.65 -13.39 45.67
CA GLN A 143 12.69 -14.54 46.57
C GLN A 143 14.14 -15.01 46.73
N ALA A 144 14.70 -14.69 47.90
CA ALA A 144 15.97 -15.25 48.35
C ALA A 144 15.77 -16.73 48.72
N MET A 145 16.20 -17.66 47.87
CA MET A 145 16.36 -19.07 48.26
C MET A 145 17.69 -19.23 49.00
N LYS A 146 17.60 -19.34 50.33
CA LYS A 146 18.70 -19.79 51.21
C LYS A 146 19.00 -21.27 50.91
N ASN A 147 20.06 -21.55 50.16
CA ASN A 147 20.64 -22.89 50.11
C ASN A 147 21.39 -23.17 51.42
N GLN A 148 20.75 -23.89 52.34
CA GLN A 148 21.44 -24.53 53.47
C GLN A 148 22.30 -25.68 52.93
N ARG A 149 23.60 -25.43 52.76
CA ARG A 149 24.61 -26.48 52.65
C ARG A 149 24.71 -27.19 54.00
N LYS A 150 23.99 -28.31 54.17
CA LYS A 150 24.34 -29.30 55.20
C LYS A 150 25.66 -29.94 54.82
N ARG A 151 26.71 -29.55 55.56
CA ARG A 151 27.95 -30.32 55.69
C ARG A 151 27.58 -31.71 56.22
N LYS A 152 28.03 -32.77 55.55
CA LYS A 152 28.36 -34.03 56.22
C LYS A 152 29.85 -34.25 56.01
N VAL A 153 30.55 -34.20 57.14
CA VAL A 153 31.94 -34.59 57.35
C VAL A 153 31.90 -36.01 57.91
N ALA A 154 32.87 -36.83 57.49
CA ALA A 154 33.28 -38.13 58.01
C ALA A 154 32.28 -39.29 57.88
#